data_AF-A0A943BD07-F1
#
_entry.id   AF-A0A943BD07-F1
#
_cell.length_a   1.000
_cell.length_b   1.000
_cell.length_c   1.000
_cell.angle_alpha   90.00
_cell.angle_beta   90.00
_cell.angle_gamma   90.00
#
_symmetry.space_group_name_H-M   'P 1'
#
loop_
_entity.id
_entity.type
_entity.pdbx_description
1 polymer ?
#
loop_
_entity_poly.entity_id
_entity_poly.type
_entity_poly.pdbx_seq_one_letter_code
_entity_poly.pdbx_strand_id
1 'polypeptide(L)' 'MKKDLFGIIAEIRAISNILTGLSNQLGEDKDSLNARALESALFGVSSYLDRLADDLEEIDTLIGMAGENHETN' A
#
# COMPACT_ATOMS: atom_id res chain seq x y z
N MET A 1 12.55 -2.70 -6.14
CA MET A 1 12.31 -3.71 -5.10
C MET A 1 11.65 -4.91 -5.78
N LYS A 2 11.90 -6.14 -5.34
CA LYS A 2 11.27 -7.32 -5.95
C LYS A 2 9.76 -7.27 -5.67
N LYS A 3 8.92 -7.28 -6.70
CA LYS A 3 7.46 -7.30 -6.57
C LYS A 3 7.00 -8.73 -6.30
N ASP A 4 7.05 -9.13 -5.04
CA ASP A 4 6.48 -10.40 -4.60
C ASP A 4 5.48 -10.16 -3.46
N LEU A 5 4.64 -11.17 -3.21
CA LEU A 5 3.61 -11.11 -2.17
C LEU A 5 4.18 -10.76 -0.80
N PHE A 6 5.41 -11.18 -0.49
CA PHE A 6 6.06 -10.85 0.78
C PHE A 6 6.37 -9.35 0.87
N GLY A 7 6.91 -8.77 -0.20
CA GLY A 7 7.11 -7.32 -0.34
C GLY A 7 5.81 -6.55 -0.16
N ILE A 8 4.74 -6.95 -0.86
CA ILE A 8 3.42 -6.31 -0.77
C ILE A 8 2.88 -6.33 0.68
N ILE A 9 2.97 -7.47 1.37
CA ILE A 9 2.54 -7.58 2.77
C ILE A 9 3.34 -6.62 3.68
N ALA A 10 4.64 -6.48 3.45
CA ALA A 10 5.47 -5.56 4.21
C ALA A 10 5.04 -4.09 3.99
N GLU A 11 4.69 -3.73 2.76
CA GLU A 11 4.20 -2.39 2.41
C GLU A 11 2.82 -2.10 3.02
N ILE A 12 1.88 -3.06 2.99
CA ILE A 12 0.58 -2.93 3.66
C ILE A 12 0.74 -2.68 5.17
N ARG A 13 1.69 -3.36 5.81
CA ARG A 13 2.02 -3.13 7.23
C ARG A 13 2.56 -1.72 7.46
N ALA A 14 3.42 -1.23 6.56
CA ALA A 14 3.94 0.13 6.65
C ALA A 14 2.82 1.17 6.53
N ILE A 15 1.87 0.98 5.59
CA ILE A 15 0.70 1.86 5.45
C ILE A 15 -0.15 1.85 6.73
N SER A 16 -0.38 0.67 7.33
CA SER A 16 -1.12 0.55 8.58
C SER A 16 -0.46 1.33 9.73
N ASN A 17 0.88 1.32 9.81
CA ASN A 17 1.63 2.12 10.78
C ASN A 17 1.50 3.63 10.52
N ILE A 18 1.54 4.05 9.24
CA ILE A 18 1.32 5.46 8.87
C ILE A 18 -0.07 5.91 9.30
N LEU A 19 -1.10 5.14 8.97
CA LEU A 19 -2.48 5.44 9.36
C LEU A 19 -2.64 5.53 10.88
N THR A 20 -2.02 4.62 11.64
CA THR A 20 -2.00 4.68 13.10
C THR A 20 -1.37 5.98 13.60
N GLY A 21 -0.23 6.38 13.02
CA GLY A 21 0.42 7.65 13.34
C GLY A 21 -0.45 8.87 13.02
N LEU A 22 -1.14 8.87 11.88
CA LEU A 22 -2.07 9.92 11.49
C LEU A 22 -3.31 9.96 12.40
N SER A 23 -3.84 8.81 12.82
CA SER A 23 -4.96 8.76 13.78
C SER A 23 -4.57 9.37 15.13
N ASN A 24 -3.33 9.17 15.59
CA ASN A 24 -2.84 9.82 16.81
C ASN A 24 -2.81 11.35 16.69
N GLN A 25 -2.69 11.90 15.48
CA GLN A 25 -2.75 13.35 15.24
C GLN A 25 -4.15 13.94 15.41
N LEU A 26 -5.20 13.11 15.44
CA LEU A 26 -6.58 13.54 15.70
C LEU A 26 -6.89 13.71 17.19
N GLY A 27 -5.98 13.33 18.09
CA GLY A 27 -6.11 13.54 19.53
C GLY A 27 -5.89 14.99 19.96
N GLU A 28 -6.27 15.33 21.19
CA GLU A 28 -6.26 16.70 21.73
C GLU A 28 -4.85 17.27 22.06
N ASP A 29 -3.77 16.65 21.59
CA ASP A 29 -2.41 17.10 21.90
C ASP A 29 -1.94 18.25 20.97
N LYS A 30 -1.12 19.13 21.55
CA LYS A 30 -0.82 20.48 21.02
C LYS A 30 0.08 20.53 19.78
N ASP A 31 0.59 19.39 19.31
CA ASP A 31 1.46 19.25 18.13
C ASP A 31 0.80 18.42 17.00
N SER A 32 -0.52 18.62 16.81
CA SER A 32 -1.29 17.99 15.74
C SER A 32 -0.97 18.60 14.36
N LEU A 33 -0.97 17.76 13.32
CA LEU A 33 -1.00 18.22 11.93
C LEU A 33 -2.20 19.15 11.70
N ASN A 34 -1.97 20.27 11.02
CA ASN A 34 -3.07 21.07 10.51
C ASN A 34 -3.86 20.28 9.45
N ALA A 35 -5.12 20.69 9.21
CA ALA A 35 -6.03 19.99 8.30
C ALA A 35 -5.44 19.76 6.90
N ARG A 36 -4.70 20.73 6.35
CA ARG A 36 -4.08 20.62 5.01
C ARG A 36 -2.94 19.60 4.99
N ALA A 37 -2.13 19.55 6.05
CA ALA A 37 -1.07 18.58 6.19
C ALA A 37 -1.62 17.16 6.36
N LEU A 38 -2.71 17.00 7.14
CA LEU A 38 -3.41 15.74 7.30
C LEU A 38 -4.04 15.27 5.97
N GLU A 39 -4.72 16.16 5.25
CA GLU A 39 -5.28 15.88 3.92
C GLU A 39 -4.19 15.42 2.95
N SER A 40 -3.06 16.12 2.91
CA SER A 40 -1.93 15.76 2.05
C SER A 40 -1.34 14.38 2.41
N ALA A 41 -1.25 14.07 3.70
CA ALA A 41 -0.78 12.77 4.16
C ALA A 41 -1.74 11.64 3.77
N LEU A 42 -3.05 11.85 3.95
CA LEU A 42 -4.08 10.89 3.57
C LEU A 42 -4.15 10.68 2.05
N PHE A 43 -4.01 11.74 1.27
CA PHE A 43 -3.90 11.63 -0.18
C PHE A 43 -2.69 10.79 -0.59
N GLY A 44 -1.53 11.02 0.04
CA GLY A 44 -0.34 10.19 -0.18
C GLY A 44 -0.59 8.71 0.14
N VAL A 45 -1.23 8.41 1.28
CA VAL A 45 -1.61 7.03 1.63
C VAL A 45 -2.52 6.41 0.56
N SER A 46 -3.52 7.15 0.08
CA SER A 46 -4.40 6.68 -1.00
C SER A 46 -3.61 6.32 -2.25
N SER A 47 -2.72 7.19 -2.72
CA SER A 47 -1.90 6.92 -3.91
C SER A 47 -0.99 5.69 -3.74
N TYR A 48 -0.51 5.44 -2.51
CA TYR A 48 0.25 4.22 -2.23
C TYR A 48 -0.60 2.96 -2.27
N LEU A 49 -1.85 3.02 -1.79
CA LEU A 49 -2.80 1.90 -1.88
C LEU A 49 -3.17 1.60 -3.34
N ASP A 50 -3.40 2.63 -4.16
CA ASP A 50 -3.67 2.46 -5.60
C ASP A 50 -2.52 1.73 -6.28
N ARG A 51 -1.27 2.16 -6.04
CA ARG A 51 -0.10 1.46 -6.58
C ARG A 51 0.00 0.01 -6.12
N LEU A 52 -0.32 -0.29 -4.86
CA LEU A 52 -0.29 -1.69 -4.38
C LEU A 52 -1.36 -2.56 -5.05
N ALA A 53 -2.51 -1.98 -5.41
CA ALA A 53 -3.52 -2.69 -6.19
C ALA A 53 -2.99 -3.03 -7.58
N ASP A 54 -2.37 -2.08 -8.27
CA ASP A 54 -1.74 -2.30 -9.58
C ASP A 54 -0.63 -3.38 -9.49
N ASP A 55 0.21 -3.31 -8.45
CA ASP A 55 1.28 -4.29 -8.23
C ASP A 55 0.72 -5.71 -7.97
N LEU A 56 -0.44 -5.84 -7.31
CA LEU A 56 -1.12 -7.12 -7.10
C LEU A 56 -1.73 -7.68 -8.39
N GLU A 57 -2.32 -6.83 -9.23
CA GLU A 57 -2.86 -7.22 -10.53
C GLU A 57 -1.75 -7.72 -11.47
N GLU A 58 -0.59 -7.07 -11.45
CA GLU A 58 0.59 -7.52 -12.20
C GLU A 58 1.06 -8.89 -11.72
N ILE A 59 1.14 -9.11 -10.40
CA ILE A 59 1.52 -10.41 -9.82
C ILE A 59 0.54 -11.51 -10.23
N ASP A 60 -0.77 -11.24 -10.17
CA ASP A 60 -1.81 -12.20 -10.57
C ASP A 60 -1.69 -12.58 -12.05
N THR A 61 -1.50 -11.59 -12.92
CA THR A 61 -1.28 -11.78 -14.36
C THR A 61 -0.05 -12.66 -14.63
N LEU A 62 1.07 -12.39 -13.95
CA LEU A 62 2.30 -13.17 -14.10
C LEU A 62 2.15 -14.61 -13.63
N ILE A 63 1.39 -14.85 -12.55
CA ILE A 63 1.09 -16.20 -12.06
C ILE A 63 0.22 -16.95 -13.08
N GLY A 64 -0.80 -16.31 -13.64
CA GLY A 64 -1.65 -16.91 -14.68
C GLY A 64 -0.85 -17.35 -15.90
N MET A 65 0.01 -16.47 -16.42
CA MET A 65 0.89 -16.79 -17.56
C MET A 65 1.88 -17.92 -17.26
N ALA A 66 2.38 -18.02 -16.02
CA ALA A 66 3.25 -19.13 -15.63
C ALA A 66 2.51 -20.47 -15.61
N GLY A 67 1.23 -20.49 -15.20
CA GLY A 67 0.39 -21.69 -15.21
C GLY A 67 0.12 -22.22 -16.62
N GLU A 68 -0.20 -21.35 -17.57
CA GLU A 68 -0.54 -21.74 -18.96
C GLU A 68 0.66 -22.33 -19.73
N ASN A 69 1.88 -21.87 -19.45
CA ASN A 69 3.10 -22.38 -20.09
C ASN A 69 3.47 -23.81 -19.68
N HIS A 70 2.87 -24.35 -18.61
CA HIS A 70 3.11 -25.72 -18.13
C HIS A 70 2.14 -26.75 -18.72
N GLU A 71 1.01 -26.35 -19.31
CA GLU A 71 0.02 -27.26 -19.88
C GLU A 71 0.26 -27.60 -21.37
N THR A 72 1.22 -26.93 -22.02
CA THR A 72 1.48 -27.05 -23.46
C THR A 72 2.75 -27.81 -23.82
N ASN A 73 3.39 -28.49 -22.87
CA ASN A 73 4.67 -29.21 -23.07
C ASN A 73 4.60 -30.69 -22.67
#